data_AF-A0A820D953-F1
#
_entry.id   AF-A0A820D953-F1
#
_cell.length_a   1.000
_cell.length_b   1.000
_cell.length_c   1.000
_cell.angle_alpha   90.00
_cell.angle_beta   90.00
_cell.angle_gamma   90.00
#
_symmetry.space_group_name_H-M   'P 1'
#
loop_
_entity.id
_entity.type
_entity.pdbx_description
1 polymer ?
#
loop_
_entity_poly.entity_id
_entity_poly.type
_entity_poly.pdbx_seq_one_letter_code
_entity_poly.pdbx_strand_id
1 'polypeptide(L)'
;MQLLHFYHVVFRQQTRIPLLQTTAMKVVIALCVLFVGAYCVPVLDEQLNDDWALFKRVHEKQYNSVEEEANRRNIWEANVAKIQKHNLEADLGMHTYTLGMNRFGDM
;
A
#
# COMPACT_ATOMS: atom_id res chain seq x y z
N MET A 1 -46.97 32.48 5.28
CA MET A 1 -47.49 31.14 5.66
C MET A 1 -47.00 29.99 4.78
N GLN A 2 -46.49 30.21 3.56
CA GLN A 2 -45.97 29.12 2.69
C GLN A 2 -44.57 28.60 3.08
N LEU A 3 -43.74 29.41 3.76
CA LEU A 3 -42.41 28.99 4.20
C LEU A 3 -42.45 27.91 5.29
N LEU A 4 -43.37 28.02 6.27
CA LEU A 4 -43.53 27.02 7.34
C LEU A 4 -43.97 25.65 6.82
N HIS A 5 -44.78 25.62 5.77
CA HIS A 5 -45.21 24.37 5.12
C HIS A 5 -44.04 23.68 4.41
N PHE A 6 -43.16 24.46 3.77
CA PHE A 6 -41.96 23.96 3.11
C PHE A 6 -40.94 23.39 4.12
N TYR A 7 -40.72 24.08 5.24
CA TYR A 7 -39.88 23.59 6.34
C TYR A 7 -40.42 22.28 6.93
N HIS A 8 -41.73 22.16 7.16
CA HIS A 8 -42.32 20.93 7.67
C HIS A 8 -42.21 19.74 6.70
N VAL A 9 -42.30 19.99 5.39
CA VAL A 9 -42.14 18.94 4.36
C VAL A 9 -40.70 18.48 4.25
N VAL A 10 -39.72 19.40 4.27
CA VAL A 10 -38.28 19.06 4.23
C VAL A 10 -37.83 18.37 5.53
N PHE A 11 -38.27 18.84 6.69
CA PHE A 11 -37.98 18.21 7.99
C PHE A 11 -38.62 16.81 8.13
N ARG A 12 -39.79 16.61 7.50
CA ARG A 12 -40.44 15.28 7.42
C ARG A 12 -39.74 14.34 6.43
N GLN A 13 -39.02 14.85 5.42
CA GLN A 13 -38.20 14.04 4.52
C GLN A 13 -36.88 13.59 5.19
N GLN A 14 -36.25 14.46 5.98
CA GLN A 14 -35.02 14.14 6.73
C GLN A 14 -35.24 13.05 7.80
N THR A 15 -36.43 12.96 8.38
CA THR A 15 -36.81 11.94 9.39
C THR A 15 -37.29 10.61 8.78
N ARG A 16 -37.42 10.53 7.45
CA ARG A 16 -37.93 9.36 6.70
C ARG A 16 -36.87 8.62 5.89
N ILE A 17 -35.58 8.90 6.09
CA ILE A 17 -34.55 7.96 5.65
C ILE A 17 -34.55 6.83 6.70
N PRO A 18 -35.07 5.62 6.41
CA PRO A 18 -35.09 4.54 7.38
C PRO A 18 -33.66 4.32 7.88
N LEU A 19 -33.51 4.13 9.19
CA LEU A 19 -32.26 3.77 9.84
C LEU A 19 -31.58 2.58 9.12
N LEU A 20 -32.37 1.71 8.46
CA LEU A 20 -31.90 0.63 7.59
C LEU A 20 -31.13 1.11 6.34
N GLN A 21 -31.48 2.22 5.70
CA GLN A 21 -30.71 2.75 4.55
C GLN A 21 -29.35 3.32 4.98
N THR A 22 -29.29 4.02 6.11
CA THR A 22 -28.02 4.53 6.65
C THR A 22 -27.19 3.42 7.28
N THR A 23 -27.80 2.42 7.91
CA THR A 23 -27.13 1.24 8.45
C THR A 23 -26.63 0.33 7.33
N ALA A 24 -27.42 0.11 6.27
CA ALA A 24 -26.99 -0.64 5.09
C ALA A 24 -25.81 0.05 4.39
N MET A 25 -25.84 1.38 4.21
CA MET A 25 -24.71 2.13 3.66
C MET A 25 -23.45 2.04 4.52
N LYS A 26 -23.60 2.09 5.85
CA LYS A 26 -22.48 1.86 6.79
C LYS A 26 -21.94 0.44 6.73
N VAL A 27 -22.81 -0.58 6.60
CA VAL A 27 -22.41 -1.98 6.43
C VAL A 27 -21.69 -2.18 5.11
N VAL A 28 -22.18 -1.60 4.02
CA VAL A 28 -21.51 -1.63 2.71
C VAL A 28 -20.14 -0.97 2.79
N ILE A 29 -20.03 0.22 3.40
CA ILE A 29 -18.74 0.89 3.60
C ILE A 29 -17.82 0.04 4.49
N ALA A 30 -18.33 -0.54 5.59
CA ALA A 30 -17.54 -1.40 6.45
C ALA A 30 -17.06 -2.67 5.73
N LEU A 31 -17.90 -3.30 4.91
CA LEU A 31 -17.53 -4.45 4.09
C LEU A 31 -16.52 -4.06 3.00
N CYS A 32 -16.65 -2.89 2.38
CA CYS A 32 -15.66 -2.37 1.42
C CYS A 32 -14.31 -2.10 2.09
N VAL A 33 -14.29 -1.51 3.29
CA VAL A 33 -13.05 -1.29 4.06
C VAL A 33 -12.41 -2.62 4.47
N LEU A 34 -13.20 -3.62 4.89
CA LEU A 34 -12.71 -4.96 5.19
C LEU A 34 -12.14 -5.66 3.94
N PHE A 35 -12.76 -5.48 2.77
CA PHE A 35 -12.26 -6.00 1.50
C PHE A 35 -10.97 -5.31 1.05
N VAL A 36 -10.86 -3.98 1.16
CA VAL A 36 -9.67 -3.23 0.75
C VAL A 36 -8.48 -3.51 1.69
N GLY A 37 -8.72 -3.66 2.99
CA GLY A 37 -7.66 -3.99 3.95
C GLY A 37 -7.04 -5.37 3.76
N ALA A 38 -7.72 -6.28 3.05
CA ALA A 38 -7.23 -7.65 2.82
C ALA A 38 -6.24 -7.76 1.66
N TYR A 39 -6.22 -6.80 0.73
CA TYR A 39 -5.36 -6.81 -0.45
C TYR A 39 -4.38 -5.63 -0.42
N CYS A 40 -3.37 -5.71 0.45
CA CYS A 40 -2.24 -4.80 0.38
C CYS A 40 -1.25 -5.36 -0.66
N VAL A 41 -1.38 -4.90 -1.92
CA VAL A 41 -0.36 -5.17 -2.95
C VAL A 41 0.72 -4.10 -2.80
N PRO A 42 2.00 -4.47 -2.61
CA PRO A 42 3.06 -3.47 -2.57
C PRO A 42 3.13 -2.77 -3.93
N VAL A 43 3.11 -1.44 -3.90
CA VAL A 43 3.35 -0.64 -5.10
C VAL A 43 4.85 -0.67 -5.34
N LEU A 44 5.26 -1.33 -6.43
CA LEU A 44 6.65 -1.39 -6.85
C LEU A 44 7.11 -0.04 -7.40
N ASP A 45 8.33 0.37 -7.07
CA ASP A 45 8.92 1.59 -7.61
C ASP A 45 9.39 1.38 -9.04
N GLU A 46 8.72 2.04 -9.99
CA GLU A 46 9.08 2.00 -11.41
C GLU A 46 10.51 2.50 -11.68
N GLN A 47 11.03 3.40 -10.85
CA GLN A 47 12.39 3.93 -11.00
C GLN A 47 13.46 2.87 -10.75
N LEU A 48 13.14 1.83 -9.97
CA LEU A 48 14.06 0.76 -9.63
C LEU A 48 14.03 -0.40 -10.64
N ASN A 49 13.26 -0.31 -11.72
CA ASN A 49 13.08 -1.42 -12.68
C ASN A 49 14.39 -1.82 -13.38
N ASP A 50 15.20 -0.85 -13.78
CA ASP A 50 16.50 -1.13 -14.40
C ASP A 50 17.47 -1.76 -13.40
N ASP A 51 17.45 -1.30 -12.15
CA ASP A 51 18.25 -1.87 -11.07
C ASP A 51 17.79 -3.30 -10.72
N TRP A 52 16.49 -3.60 -10.83
CA TRP A 52 15.99 -4.99 -10.72
C TRP A 52 16.64 -5.89 -11.74
N ALA A 53 16.59 -5.44 -13.01
CA ALA A 53 17.03 -6.21 -14.15
C ALA A 53 18.54 -6.45 -14.05
N LEU A 54 19.28 -5.44 -13.60
CA LEU A 54 20.70 -5.56 -13.31
C LEU A 54 20.97 -6.54 -12.16
N PHE A 55 20.27 -6.41 -11.03
CA PHE A 55 20.40 -7.32 -9.88
C PHE A 55 20.18 -8.77 -10.29
N LYS A 56 19.08 -9.05 -11.00
CA LYS A 56 18.77 -10.40 -11.48
C LYS A 56 19.85 -10.92 -12.42
N ARG A 57 20.38 -10.09 -13.31
CA ARG A 57 21.45 -10.46 -14.24
C ARG A 57 22.76 -10.77 -13.51
N VAL A 58 23.18 -9.90 -12.59
CA VAL A 58 24.45 -10.02 -11.85
C VAL A 58 24.45 -11.24 -10.92
N HIS A 59 23.29 -11.60 -10.37
CA HIS A 59 23.15 -12.73 -9.46
C HIS A 59 22.42 -13.94 -10.06
N GLU A 60 22.27 -13.96 -11.39
CA GLU A 60 21.70 -15.07 -12.17
C GLU A 60 20.35 -15.56 -11.62
N LYS A 61 19.49 -14.61 -11.21
CA LYS A 61 18.19 -14.90 -10.60
C LYS A 61 17.19 -15.36 -11.66
N GLN A 62 16.54 -16.47 -11.38
CA GLN A 62 15.42 -17.00 -12.14
C GLN A 62 14.33 -17.41 -11.17
N TYR A 63 13.08 -17.09 -11.49
CA TYR A 63 11.92 -17.36 -10.66
C TYR A 63 10.92 -18.21 -11.44
N ASN A 64 10.18 -19.08 -10.75
CA ASN A 64 9.32 -20.08 -11.38
C ASN A 64 7.97 -19.50 -11.82
N SER A 65 7.60 -18.32 -11.29
CA SER A 65 6.35 -17.64 -11.63
C SER A 65 6.48 -16.13 -11.53
N VAL A 66 5.56 -15.43 -12.19
CA VAL A 66 5.43 -13.96 -12.09
C VAL A 66 5.10 -13.54 -10.65
N GLU A 67 4.32 -14.34 -9.94
CA GLU A 67 3.99 -14.09 -8.53
C GLU A 67 5.22 -14.23 -7.62
N GLU A 68 6.05 -15.25 -7.84
CA GLU A 68 7.32 -15.39 -7.12
C GLU A 68 8.22 -14.20 -7.42
N GLU A 69 8.38 -13.82 -8.69
CA GLU A 69 9.21 -12.67 -9.05
C GLU A 69 8.70 -11.38 -8.41
N ALA A 70 7.38 -11.12 -8.41
CA ALA A 70 6.79 -9.96 -7.77
C ALA A 70 7.09 -9.94 -6.26
N ASN A 71 6.93 -11.08 -5.58
CA ASN A 71 7.26 -11.20 -4.16
C ASN A 71 8.75 -10.95 -3.88
N ARG A 72 9.63 -11.48 -4.74
CA ARG A 72 11.09 -11.30 -4.64
C ARG A 72 11.49 -9.86 -4.87
N ARG A 73 10.86 -9.20 -5.84
CA ARG A 73 11.03 -7.78 -6.13
C ARG A 73 10.59 -6.92 -4.94
N ASN A 74 9.46 -7.23 -4.30
CA ASN A 74 9.00 -6.54 -3.09
C ASN A 74 10.05 -6.60 -1.96
N ILE A 75 10.59 -7.79 -1.69
CA ILE A 75 11.62 -7.99 -0.67
C ILE A 75 12.90 -7.22 -1.03
N TRP A 76 13.28 -7.28 -2.30
CA TRP A 76 14.45 -6.58 -2.80
C TRP A 76 14.35 -5.06 -2.66
N GLU A 77 13.22 -4.45 -3.00
CA GLU A 77 13.03 -3.00 -2.82
C GLU A 77 13.07 -2.61 -1.33
N ALA A 78 12.48 -3.43 -0.45
CA ALA A 78 12.57 -3.21 1.00
C ALA A 78 14.04 -3.27 1.48
N ASN A 79 14.84 -4.18 0.94
CA ASN A 79 16.27 -4.28 1.27
C ASN A 79 17.08 -3.13 0.66
N VAL A 80 16.76 -2.63 -0.53
CA VAL A 80 17.34 -1.39 -1.09
C VAL A 80 17.11 -0.22 -0.14
N ALA A 81 15.87 0.01 0.29
CA ALA A 81 15.51 1.09 1.20
C ALA A 81 16.24 0.95 2.55
N LYS A 82 16.33 -0.27 3.08
CA LYS A 82 17.08 -0.56 4.31
C LYS A 82 18.57 -0.21 4.18
N ILE A 83 19.20 -0.59 3.07
CA ILE A 83 20.62 -0.30 2.80
C ILE A 83 20.84 1.21 2.70
N GLN A 84 20.00 1.91 1.94
CA GLN A 84 20.10 3.37 1.79
C GLN A 84 19.97 4.08 3.14
N LYS A 85 18.96 3.71 3.94
CA LYS A 85 18.75 4.29 5.27
C LYS A 85 19.94 4.01 6.20
N HIS A 86 20.40 2.77 6.29
CA HIS A 86 21.53 2.41 7.13
C HIS A 86 22.81 3.16 6.73
N ASN A 87 23.08 3.29 5.43
CA ASN A 87 24.28 3.96 4.96
C ASN A 87 24.22 5.47 5.20
N LEU A 88 23.04 6.09 5.09
CA LEU A 88 22.86 7.47 5.52
C LEU A 88 23.13 7.64 7.03
N GLU A 89 22.65 6.72 7.86
CA GLU A 89 22.96 6.71 9.31
C GLU A 89 24.46 6.48 9.58
N ALA A 90 25.13 5.64 8.78
CA ALA A 90 26.56 5.41 8.87
C ALA A 90 27.37 6.67 8.52
N ASP A 91 26.96 7.41 7.49
CA ASP A 91 27.57 8.69 7.11
C ASP A 91 27.41 9.77 8.19
N LEU A 92 26.36 9.67 9.02
CA LEU A 92 26.15 10.50 10.21
C LEU A 92 26.92 9.99 11.44
N GLY A 93 27.73 8.94 11.30
CA GLY A 93 28.54 8.35 12.37
C GLY A 93 27.77 7.46 13.34
N MET A 94 26.52 7.07 13.03
CA MET A 94 25.73 6.19 13.90
C MET A 94 26.11 4.71 13.77
N HIS A 95 26.70 4.32 12.64
CA HIS A 95 27.20 2.98 12.39
C HIS A 95 28.67 3.02 11.99
N THR A 96 29.42 1.99 12.35
CA THR A 96 30.85 1.86 12.02
C THR A 96 31.10 1.08 10.73
N TYR A 97 30.04 0.73 10.00
CA TYR A 97 30.08 -0.03 8.76
C TYR A 97 28.96 0.42 7.82
N THR A 98 29.05 0.00 6.56
CA THR A 98 28.01 0.20 5.55
C THR A 98 27.49 -1.13 5.05
N LEU A 99 26.27 -1.11 4.50
CA LEU A 99 25.66 -2.24 3.83
C LEU A 99 25.78 -2.09 2.31
N GLY A 100 25.76 -3.22 1.61
CA GLY A 100 25.76 -3.27 0.15
C GLY A 100 24.78 -4.30 -0.36
N MET A 101 24.20 -4.02 -1.52
CA MET A 101 23.35 -4.98 -2.22
C MET A 101 24.18 -6.23 -2.59
N ASN A 102 23.61 -7.41 -2.37
CA ASN A 102 24.28 -8.67 -2.62
C ASN A 102 23.29 -9.76 -3.04
N ARG A 103 23.76 -10.97 -3.36
CA ARG A 103 22.93 -12.08 -3.86
C ARG A 103 21.73 -12.48 -3.00
N PHE A 104 21.68 -12.04 -1.74
CA PHE A 104 20.60 -12.29 -0.79
C PHE A 104 19.60 -11.14 -0.71
N GLY A 105 19.71 -10.14 -1.59
CA GLY A 105 18.88 -8.94 -1.57
C GLY A 105 17.37 -9.22 -1.73
N ASP A 106 16.99 -10.34 -2.33
CA ASP A 106 15.59 -10.77 -2.56
C ASP A 106 15.07 -11.76 -1.50
N MET A 107 15.71 -11.82 -0.33
CA MET A 107 15.32 -12.65 0.81
C MET A 107 15.07 -11.86 2.09
#